data_AF-A0ABD2KUP8-F1
#
_entry.id   AF-A0ABD2KUP8-F1
#
_cell.length_a   1.000
_cell.length_b   1.000
_cell.length_c   1.000
_cell.angle_alpha   90.00
_cell.angle_beta   90.00
_cell.angle_gamma   90.00
#
_symmetry.space_group_name_H-M   'P 1'
#
loop_
_entity.id
_entity.type
_entity.pdbx_description
1 polymer ?
#
loop_
_entity_poly.entity_id
_entity_poly.type
_entity_poly.pdbx_seq_one_letter_code
_entity_poly.pdbx_strand_id
1 'polypeptide(L)'
;MRRQWENKFARLAKTSRKTRRSNKAATASHEIGHAVIIWLLGVRQFLKATIVKKGGDLGYTLHSGPSSYTGTGLKHLMVIAAAGRVAELRAVGHSTGWQQDEKDWRRAAIMVTEKQKNGHLEKKSTD
;
A
#
# COMPACT_ATOMS: atom_id res chain seq x y z
N MET A 1 6.48 -3.46 30.25
CA MET A 1 6.35 -3.33 28.77
C MET A 1 5.19 -4.14 28.17
N ARG A 2 5.06 -5.46 28.45
CA ARG A 2 3.99 -6.34 27.92
C ARG A 2 2.55 -5.82 28.15
N ARG A 3 2.27 -5.39 29.38
CA ARG A 3 0.94 -4.92 29.83
C ARG A 3 0.44 -3.64 29.12
N GLN A 4 1.36 -2.76 28.69
CA GLN A 4 1.00 -1.58 27.89
C GLN A 4 0.57 -1.97 26.47
N TRP A 5 1.24 -2.95 25.87
CA TRP A 5 0.88 -3.46 24.54
C TRP A 5 -0.47 -4.17 24.59
N GLU A 6 -0.71 -5.02 25.59
CA GLU A 6 -2.00 -5.70 25.77
C GLU A 6 -3.16 -4.70 25.92
N ASN A 7 -2.99 -3.66 26.74
CA ASN A 7 -4.00 -2.60 26.89
C ASN A 7 -4.21 -1.81 25.59
N LYS A 8 -3.14 -1.55 24.85
CA LYS A 8 -3.21 -0.89 23.54
C LYS A 8 -3.95 -1.76 22.53
N PHE A 9 -3.64 -3.06 22.44
CA PHE A 9 -4.33 -4.01 21.58
C PHE A 9 -5.81 -4.16 21.94
N ALA A 10 -6.15 -4.27 23.23
CA ALA A 10 -7.53 -4.36 23.69
C ALA A 10 -8.34 -3.11 23.31
N ARG A 11 -7.74 -1.93 23.44
CA ARG A 11 -8.36 -0.65 23.07
C ARG A 11 -8.56 -0.55 21.55
N LEU A 12 -7.57 -0.95 20.76
CA LEU A 12 -7.63 -1.03 19.30
C LEU A 12 -8.70 -2.04 18.81
N ALA A 13 -8.81 -3.20 19.46
CA ALA A 13 -9.83 -4.21 19.18
C ALA A 13 -11.26 -3.76 19.54
N LYS A 14 -11.41 -2.91 20.57
CA LYS A 14 -12.69 -2.28 20.91
C LYS A 14 -13.11 -1.26 19.85
N THR A 15 -12.18 -0.43 19.39
CA THR A 15 -12.43 0.55 18.31
C THR A 15 -12.79 -0.13 17.00
N SER A 16 -12.12 -1.24 16.65
CA SER A 16 -12.47 -1.98 15.44
C SER A 16 -13.91 -2.47 15.49
N ARG A 17 -14.40 -3.04 16.61
CA ARG A 17 -15.77 -3.60 16.73
C ARG A 17 -16.93 -2.65 16.39
N LYS A 18 -16.75 -1.33 16.45
CA LYS A 18 -17.80 -0.34 16.12
C LYS A 18 -18.05 -0.15 14.60
N THR A 19 -17.27 -0.76 13.72
CA THR A 19 -17.52 -0.69 12.26
C THR A 19 -18.43 -1.82 11.79
N ARG A 20 -19.42 -1.51 10.93
CA ARG A 20 -20.32 -2.47 10.26
C ARG A 20 -19.49 -3.63 9.69
N ARG A 21 -19.88 -4.88 9.96
CA ARG A 21 -19.16 -6.11 9.58
C ARG A 21 -18.75 -6.16 8.09
N SER A 22 -19.57 -5.59 7.19
CA SER A 22 -19.27 -5.54 5.75
C SER A 22 -18.02 -4.73 5.40
N ASN A 23 -17.61 -3.77 6.23
CA ASN A 23 -16.45 -2.93 5.95
C ASN A 23 -15.13 -3.59 6.40
N LYS A 24 -15.15 -4.38 7.49
CA LYS A 24 -13.92 -4.98 8.02
C LYS A 24 -13.28 -6.04 7.13
N ALA A 25 -14.09 -6.86 6.46
CA ALA A 25 -13.59 -7.89 5.56
C ALA A 25 -12.96 -7.24 4.31
N ALA A 26 -13.58 -6.19 3.78
CA ALA A 26 -13.03 -5.37 2.71
C ALA A 26 -11.69 -4.75 3.15
N THR A 27 -11.67 -4.00 4.26
CA THR A 27 -10.43 -3.39 4.78
C THR A 27 -9.34 -4.44 5.06
N ALA A 28 -9.68 -5.61 5.64
CA ALA A 28 -8.70 -6.67 5.86
C ALA A 28 -8.11 -7.19 4.54
N SER A 29 -8.96 -7.38 3.53
CA SER A 29 -8.54 -7.80 2.19
C SER A 29 -7.70 -6.72 1.51
N HIS A 30 -8.02 -5.45 1.72
CA HIS A 30 -7.25 -4.31 1.23
C HIS A 30 -5.82 -4.31 1.79
N GLU A 31 -5.71 -4.31 3.13
CA GLU A 31 -4.41 -4.21 3.78
C GLU A 31 -3.55 -5.47 3.55
N ILE A 32 -4.16 -6.65 3.47
CA ILE A 32 -3.41 -7.87 3.16
C ILE A 32 -2.93 -7.88 1.70
N GLY A 33 -3.69 -7.30 0.77
CA GLY A 33 -3.27 -7.11 -0.61
C GLY A 33 -1.97 -6.32 -0.70
N HIS A 34 -1.90 -5.17 -0.04
CA HIS A 34 -0.67 -4.38 0.10
C HIS A 34 0.45 -5.20 0.75
N ALA A 35 0.19 -5.79 1.91
CA ALA A 35 1.21 -6.51 2.69
C ALA A 35 1.85 -7.67 1.91
N VAL A 36 1.04 -8.50 1.23
CA VAL A 36 1.52 -9.65 0.47
C VAL A 36 2.35 -9.21 -0.73
N ILE A 37 1.89 -8.20 -1.47
CA ILE A 37 2.63 -7.73 -2.65
C ILE A 37 3.95 -7.06 -2.25
N ILE A 38 3.96 -6.29 -1.16
CA ILE A 38 5.21 -5.73 -0.61
C ILE A 38 6.19 -6.84 -0.25
N TRP A 39 5.71 -7.89 0.43
CA TRP A 39 6.53 -9.04 0.82
C TRP A 39 7.12 -9.77 -0.39
N LEU A 40 6.33 -9.97 -1.45
CA LEU A 40 6.76 -10.71 -2.64
C LEU A 40 7.71 -9.91 -3.55
N LEU A 41 7.48 -8.61 -3.74
CA LEU A 41 8.25 -7.81 -4.69
C LEU A 41 9.60 -7.33 -4.13
N GLY A 42 9.78 -7.31 -2.81
CA GLY A 42 11.04 -6.94 -2.15
C GLY A 42 11.52 -5.51 -2.37
N VAL A 43 10.76 -4.68 -3.11
CA VAL A 43 11.11 -3.27 -3.41
C VAL A 43 10.91 -2.36 -2.20
N ARG A 44 10.09 -2.79 -1.24
CA ARG A 44 9.84 -2.15 0.05
C ARG A 44 9.87 -3.22 1.14
N GLN A 45 10.28 -2.84 2.34
CA GLN A 45 10.28 -3.72 3.50
C GLN A 45 8.95 -3.55 4.25
N PHE A 46 8.19 -4.63 4.40
CA PHE A 46 6.98 -4.64 5.21
C PHE A 46 7.32 -4.42 6.69
N LEU A 47 6.55 -3.55 7.36
CA LEU A 47 6.71 -3.29 8.80
C LEU A 47 5.48 -3.74 9.59
N LYS A 48 4.27 -3.37 9.15
CA LYS A 48 3.03 -3.69 9.86
C LYS A 48 1.81 -3.45 8.98
N ALA A 49 0.82 -4.34 9.02
CA ALA A 49 -0.53 -4.07 8.52
C ALA A 49 -1.53 -4.07 9.67
N THR A 50 -2.56 -3.22 9.60
CA THR A 50 -3.64 -3.23 10.59
C THR A 50 -4.94 -2.72 10.01
N ILE A 51 -6.06 -3.33 10.42
CA ILE A 51 -7.42 -2.88 10.12
C ILE A 51 -7.98 -1.98 11.22
N VAL A 52 -7.13 -1.52 12.13
CA VAL A 52 -7.57 -0.67 13.22
C VAL A 52 -7.48 0.77 12.78
N LYS A 53 -8.65 1.41 12.76
CA LYS A 53 -8.82 2.84 12.49
C LYS A 53 -7.80 3.70 13.23
N LYS A 54 -7.14 4.58 12.50
CA LYS A 54 -6.28 5.62 13.05
C LYS A 54 -6.49 6.90 12.24
N GLY A 55 -6.99 7.95 12.87
CA GLY A 55 -7.37 9.18 12.15
C GLY A 55 -8.54 8.94 11.20
N GLY A 56 -8.41 9.40 9.95
CA GLY A 56 -9.41 9.21 8.88
C GLY A 56 -9.37 7.82 8.22
N ASP A 57 -8.32 7.04 8.45
CA ASP A 57 -8.10 5.78 7.73
C ASP A 57 -8.82 4.60 8.38
N LEU A 58 -9.35 3.69 7.55
CA LEU A 58 -10.05 2.47 7.99
C LEU A 58 -9.07 1.36 8.40
N GLY A 59 -7.88 1.38 7.83
CA GLY A 59 -6.74 0.49 8.05
C GLY A 59 -5.48 1.15 7.49
N TYR A 60 -4.32 0.54 7.68
CA TYR A 60 -3.10 0.96 6.99
C TYR A 60 -2.03 -0.15 6.96
N THR A 61 -1.21 -0.09 5.91
CA THR A 61 -0.02 -0.90 5.73
C THR A 61 1.22 -0.02 5.75
N LEU A 62 2.07 -0.21 6.75
CA LEU A 62 3.36 0.44 6.90
C LEU A 62 4.46 -0.39 6.26
N HIS A 63 5.31 0.31 5.52
CA HIS A 63 6.50 -0.23 4.91
C HIS A 63 7.61 0.82 4.90
N SER A 64 8.86 0.41 4.78
CA SER A 64 10.01 1.27 4.47
C SER A 64 10.53 0.96 3.07
N GLY A 65 11.32 1.86 2.49
CA GLY A 65 11.94 1.65 1.19
C GLY A 65 13.09 2.62 0.95
N PRO A 66 13.86 2.42 -0.12
CA PRO A 66 14.97 3.31 -0.46
C PRO A 66 14.49 4.73 -0.81
N SER A 67 15.41 5.69 -0.73
CA SER A 67 15.16 7.09 -1.11
C SER A 67 14.94 7.28 -2.61
N SER A 68 15.45 6.36 -3.44
CA SER A 68 15.31 6.37 -4.90
C SER A 68 15.00 4.96 -5.43
N TYR A 69 14.34 4.90 -6.59
CA TYR A 69 13.93 3.64 -7.23
C TYR A 69 14.46 3.55 -8.67
N THR A 70 14.81 2.33 -9.08
CA THR A 70 15.05 1.99 -10.50
C THR A 70 13.74 2.05 -11.29
N GLY A 71 13.80 2.03 -12.62
CA GLY A 71 12.59 1.97 -13.45
C GLY A 71 11.70 0.75 -13.12
N THR A 72 12.32 -0.42 -12.89
CA THR A 72 11.63 -1.62 -12.41
C THR A 72 11.05 -1.42 -11.01
N GLY A 73 11.80 -0.78 -10.11
CA GLY A 73 11.30 -0.46 -8.77
C GLY A 73 10.05 0.42 -8.80
N LEU A 74 10.02 1.44 -9.66
CA LEU A 74 8.84 2.29 -9.85
C LEU A 74 7.64 1.51 -10.38
N LYS A 75 7.83 0.57 -11.31
CA LYS A 75 6.76 -0.35 -11.75
C LYS A 75 6.24 -1.20 -10.60
N HIS A 76 7.12 -1.73 -9.73
CA HIS A 76 6.69 -2.47 -8.54
C HIS A 76 5.90 -1.58 -7.56
N LEU A 77 6.24 -0.30 -7.43
CA LEU A 77 5.43 0.64 -6.63
C LEU A 77 4.01 0.82 -7.20
N MET A 78 3.85 0.82 -8.53
CA MET A 78 2.52 0.83 -9.15
C MET A 78 1.73 -0.42 -8.79
N VAL A 79 2.37 -1.60 -8.83
CA VAL A 79 1.73 -2.87 -8.47
C VAL A 79 1.34 -2.90 -6.98
N ILE A 80 2.22 -2.42 -6.08
CA ILE A 80 1.90 -2.29 -4.65
C ILE A 80 0.69 -1.38 -4.46
N ALA A 81 0.70 -0.17 -5.02
CA ALA A 81 -0.41 0.76 -4.86
C ALA A 81 -1.75 0.20 -5.40
N ALA A 82 -1.74 -0.59 -6.47
CA ALA A 82 -2.96 -1.21 -6.98
C ALA A 82 -3.44 -2.43 -6.14
N ALA A 83 -2.58 -3.01 -5.30
CA ALA A 83 -2.80 -4.31 -4.68
C ALA A 83 -4.01 -4.32 -3.74
N GLY A 84 -4.19 -3.29 -2.92
CA GLY A 84 -5.32 -3.20 -1.99
C GLY A 84 -6.67 -3.25 -2.70
N ARG A 85 -6.83 -2.45 -3.77
CA ARG A 85 -8.05 -2.46 -4.59
C ARG A 85 -8.29 -3.81 -5.27
N VAL A 86 -7.26 -4.43 -5.83
CA VAL A 86 -7.39 -5.75 -6.48
C VAL A 86 -7.82 -6.82 -5.48
N ALA A 87 -7.23 -6.83 -4.29
CA ALA A 87 -7.57 -7.78 -3.25
C ALA A 87 -9.00 -7.59 -2.72
N GLU A 88 -9.44 -6.35 -2.51
CA GLU A 88 -10.84 -6.05 -2.16
C GLU A 88 -11.82 -6.56 -3.22
N LEU A 89 -11.59 -6.22 -4.49
CA LEU A 89 -12.46 -6.64 -5.59
C LEU A 89 -12.58 -8.16 -5.67
N ARG A 90 -11.48 -8.89 -5.44
CA ARG A 90 -11.48 -10.35 -5.42
C ARG A 90 -12.19 -10.96 -4.23
N ALA A 91 -12.08 -10.34 -3.05
CA ALA A 91 -12.64 -10.88 -1.82
C ALA A 91 -14.13 -10.57 -1.63
N VAL A 92 -14.58 -9.35 -2.00
CA VAL A 92 -15.93 -8.87 -1.70
C VAL A 92 -16.68 -8.27 -2.90
N GLY A 93 -16.10 -8.31 -4.10
CA GLY A 93 -16.75 -7.87 -5.34
C GLY A 93 -16.87 -6.35 -5.53
N HIS A 94 -16.38 -5.55 -4.59
CA HIS A 94 -16.37 -4.09 -4.64
C HIS A 94 -15.16 -3.55 -3.87
N SER A 95 -14.80 -2.28 -4.09
CA SER A 95 -13.68 -1.63 -3.40
C SER A 95 -14.05 -0.20 -3.01
N THR A 96 -13.66 0.20 -1.80
CA THR A 96 -13.96 1.51 -1.22
C THR A 96 -12.72 2.04 -0.50
N GLY A 97 -12.32 3.30 -0.74
CA GLY A 97 -11.17 3.90 -0.04
C GLY A 97 -9.83 3.80 -0.78
N TRP A 98 -9.84 3.43 -2.06
CA TRP A 98 -8.65 3.30 -2.91
C TRP A 98 -8.14 4.62 -3.52
N GLN A 99 -8.74 5.76 -3.19
CA GLN A 99 -8.42 7.04 -3.85
C GLN A 99 -6.99 7.53 -3.56
N GLN A 100 -6.47 7.27 -2.36
CA GLN A 100 -5.09 7.63 -2.04
C GLN A 100 -4.10 6.72 -2.77
N ASP A 101 -4.35 5.41 -2.75
CA ASP A 101 -3.63 4.44 -3.55
C ASP A 101 -3.63 4.84 -5.03
N GLU A 102 -4.75 5.38 -5.53
CA GLU A 102 -4.87 5.84 -6.91
C GLU A 102 -3.81 6.91 -7.26
N LYS A 103 -3.66 7.87 -6.36
CA LYS A 103 -2.68 8.95 -6.53
C LYS A 103 -1.26 8.38 -6.52
N ASP A 104 -1.01 7.36 -5.71
CA ASP A 104 0.31 6.75 -5.56
C ASP A 104 0.73 5.97 -6.81
N TRP A 105 -0.13 5.14 -7.41
CA TRP A 105 0.24 4.46 -8.67
C TRP A 105 0.35 5.44 -9.85
N ARG A 106 -0.50 6.48 -9.90
CA ARG A 106 -0.38 7.55 -10.92
C ARG A 106 0.95 8.28 -10.83
N ARG A 107 1.37 8.65 -9.61
CA ARG A 107 2.67 9.29 -9.38
C ARG A 107 3.81 8.38 -9.83
N ALA A 108 3.78 7.10 -9.46
CA ALA A 108 4.79 6.14 -9.89
C ALA A 108 4.83 5.98 -11.42
N ALA A 109 3.67 5.98 -12.10
CA ALA A 109 3.58 5.92 -13.56
C ALA A 109 4.24 7.13 -14.23
N ILE A 110 3.98 8.34 -13.74
CA ILE A 110 4.63 9.57 -14.24
C ILE A 110 6.15 9.45 -14.12
N MET A 111 6.65 9.05 -12.94
CA MET A 111 8.09 8.87 -12.72
C MET A 111 8.73 7.81 -13.64
N VAL A 112 8.01 6.73 -13.98
CA VAL A 112 8.48 5.75 -14.98
C VAL A 112 8.65 6.42 -16.33
N THR A 113 7.64 7.18 -16.79
CA THR A 113 7.69 7.83 -18.10
C THR A 113 8.78 8.89 -18.21
N GLU A 114 8.98 9.68 -17.15
CA GLU A 114 10.06 10.68 -17.10
C GLU A 114 11.43 10.01 -17.13
N LYS A 115 11.64 8.95 -16.36
CA LYS A 115 12.91 8.22 -16.33
C LYS A 115 13.21 7.55 -17.68
N GLN A 116 12.19 7.06 -18.39
CA GLN A 116 12.35 6.53 -19.75
C GLN A 116 12.74 7.62 -20.75
N LYS A 117 12.14 8.81 -20.67
CA LYS A 117 12.50 9.95 -21.52
C LYS A 117 13.94 10.40 -21.26
N ASN A 118 14.33 10.57 -20.01
CA ASN A 118 15.68 11.04 -19.65
C ASN A 118 16.76 10.01 -20.01
N GLY A 119 16.53 8.73 -19.76
CA GLY A 119 17.46 7.67 -20.17
C GLY A 119 17.57 7.52 -21.71
N HIS A 120 16.58 8.00 -22.47
CA HIS A 120 16.65 8.06 -23.94
C HIS A 120 17.41 9.30 -24.43
N LEU A 121 17.38 10.41 -23.67
CA LEU A 121 18.16 11.62 -23.94
C LEU A 121 19.65 11.44 -23.63
N GLU A 122 20.00 10.78 -22.51
CA GLU A 122 21.39 10.45 -22.16
C GLU A 122 22.07 9.52 -23.18
N LYS A 123 21.30 8.62 -23.81
CA LYS A 123 21.83 7.75 -24.88
C LYS A 123 22.02 8.44 -26.22
N LYS A 124 21.48 9.65 -26.42
CA LYS A 124 21.58 10.42 -27.66
C LYS A 124 22.67 11.49 -27.64
N SER A 125 23.38 11.69 -26.52
CA SER A 125 24.40 12.75 -26.38
C SER A 125 25.83 12.26 -26.59
N THR A 126 26.03 11.10 -27.20
CA THR A 126 27.34 10.61 -27.63
C THR A 126 27.26 10.26 -29.10
N ASP A 127 27.40 11.27 -29.95
CA ASP A 127 27.88 11.21 -31.34
C ASP A 127 28.35 12.62 -31.74
#